data_AF-A0A9E6F004-F1
#
_entry.id   AF-A0A9E6F004-F1
#
_cell.length_a   1.000
_cell.length_b   1.000
_cell.length_c   1.000
_cell.angle_alpha   90.00
_cell.angle_beta   90.00
_cell.angle_gamma   90.00
#
_symmetry.space_group_name_H-M   'P 1'
#
loop_
_entity.id
_entity.type
_entity.pdbx_description
1 polymer ?
#
loop_
_entity_poly.entity_id
_entity_poly.type
_entity_poly.pdbx_seq_one_letter_code
_entity_poly.pdbx_strand_id
1 'polypeptide(L)'
;GQQRNLLKDVVLNFMDFFVDESCGSCVPCRALTPVLKQNLEKIIDGKGIKSDIDDLVKLSKTMKDLNRCGLGQTAANPILSTIENFREKYDALVKEQRSDVYEFDMKAAVQESCGVVKREVKIH
;
A
#
# COMPACT_ATOMS: atom_id res chain seq x y z
N GLY A 1 -18.83 1.51 -22.16
CA GLY A 1 -17.44 1.99 -22.00
C GLY A 1 -16.95 1.50 -20.66
N GLN A 2 -15.86 0.73 -20.63
CA GLN A 2 -15.36 0.08 -19.42
C GLN A 2 -15.10 1.12 -18.31
N GLN A 3 -15.59 0.80 -17.10
CA GLN A 3 -15.56 1.66 -15.93
C GLN A 3 -14.12 1.74 -15.39
N ARG A 4 -13.45 2.87 -15.62
CA ARG A 4 -12.09 3.16 -15.11
C ARG A 4 -12.09 3.18 -13.58
N ASN A 5 -11.12 2.52 -12.95
CA ASN A 5 -10.94 2.50 -11.50
C ASN A 5 -9.88 3.54 -11.10
N LEU A 6 -10.31 4.65 -10.49
CA LEU A 6 -9.40 5.72 -10.04
C LEU A 6 -8.23 5.21 -9.20
N LEU A 7 -8.48 4.31 -8.24
CA LEU A 7 -7.45 3.87 -7.29
C LEU A 7 -6.43 2.95 -7.97
N LYS A 8 -6.90 1.97 -8.76
CA LYS A 8 -6.03 1.04 -9.47
C LYS A 8 -5.32 1.67 -10.67
N ASP A 9 -6.05 2.42 -11.50
CA ASP A 9 -5.54 2.86 -12.80
C ASP A 9 -4.72 4.15 -12.68
N VAL A 10 -4.95 4.97 -11.64
CA VAL A 10 -4.32 6.29 -11.48
C VAL A 10 -3.45 6.33 -10.24
N VAL A 11 -4.02 6.15 -9.05
CA VAL A 11 -3.28 6.35 -7.80
C VAL A 11 -2.15 5.33 -7.67
N LEU A 12 -2.44 4.04 -7.91
CA LEU A 12 -1.43 2.98 -7.83
C LEU A 12 -0.32 3.18 -8.86
N ASN A 13 -0.65 3.62 -10.08
CA ASN A 13 0.33 3.94 -11.12
C ASN A 13 1.29 5.07 -10.70
N PHE A 14 0.77 6.13 -10.07
CA PHE A 14 1.65 7.17 -9.51
C PHE A 14 2.52 6.64 -8.38
N MET A 15 1.98 5.78 -7.51
CA MET A 15 2.76 5.19 -6.43
C MET A 15 3.88 4.28 -6.97
N ASP A 16 3.62 3.51 -8.03
CA ASP A 16 4.64 2.71 -8.72
C ASP A 16 5.77 3.61 -9.24
N PHE A 17 5.42 4.69 -9.93
CA PHE A 17 6.40 5.67 -10.40
C PHE A 17 7.28 6.20 -9.26
N PHE A 18 6.69 6.60 -8.12
CA PHE A 18 7.48 7.13 -7.01
C PHE A 18 8.33 6.07 -6.31
N VAL A 19 7.91 4.80 -6.32
CA VAL A 19 8.73 3.69 -5.83
C VAL A 19 9.94 3.51 -6.74
N ASP A 20 9.74 3.48 -8.05
CA ASP A 20 10.79 3.22 -9.05
C ASP A 20 11.77 4.39 -9.18
N GLU A 21 11.28 5.63 -9.12
CA GLU A 21 12.10 6.84 -9.26
C GLU A 21 12.73 7.33 -7.95
N SER A 22 12.53 6.59 -6.86
CA SER A 22 13.18 6.91 -5.59
C SER A 22 14.71 6.78 -5.73
N CYS A 23 15.43 7.90 -5.57
CA CYS A 23 16.90 7.87 -5.53
C CYS A 23 17.48 7.19 -4.27
N GLY A 24 16.61 6.78 -3.33
CA GLY A 24 17.00 6.02 -2.14
C GLY A 24 17.81 6.78 -1.09
N SER A 25 18.05 8.08 -1.24
CA SER A 25 18.97 8.82 -0.35
C SER A 25 18.41 9.08 1.06
N CYS A 26 17.13 9.45 1.18
CA CYS A 26 16.48 9.69 2.47
C CYS A 26 15.62 8.49 2.89
N VAL A 27 15.70 8.16 4.19
CA VAL A 27 14.92 7.06 4.80
C VAL A 27 13.42 7.18 4.55
N PRO A 28 12.75 8.34 4.78
CA PRO A 28 11.31 8.44 4.55
C PRO A 28 10.92 8.12 3.10
N CYS A 29 11.62 8.66 2.08
CA CYS A 29 11.30 8.35 0.69
C CYS A 29 11.57 6.88 0.34
N ARG A 30 12.72 6.32 0.72
CA ARG A 30 13.08 4.93 0.38
C ARG A 30 12.18 3.90 1.06
N ALA A 31 11.82 4.14 2.32
CA ALA A 31 11.10 3.17 3.14
C ALA A 31 9.57 3.35 3.12
N LEU A 32 9.08 4.59 3.11
CA LEU A 32 7.63 4.84 3.22
C LEU A 32 6.90 4.79 1.89
N THR A 33 7.54 5.11 0.76
CA THR A 33 6.87 5.04 -0.56
C THR A 33 6.36 3.62 -0.86
N PRO A 34 7.17 2.55 -0.67
CA PRO A 34 6.68 1.18 -0.83
C PRO A 34 5.58 0.81 0.19
N VAL A 35 5.69 1.27 1.44
CA VAL A 35 4.68 1.02 2.48
C VAL A 35 3.35 1.68 2.12
N LEU A 36 3.37 2.92 1.64
CA LEU A 36 2.18 3.62 1.17
C LEU A 36 1.52 2.88 0.00
N LYS A 37 2.31 2.38 -0.96
CA LYS A 37 1.82 1.55 -2.06
C LYS A 37 1.16 0.26 -1.54
N GLN A 38 1.83 -0.48 -0.67
CA GLN A 38 1.33 -1.74 -0.11
C GLN A 38 0.04 -1.54 0.70
N ASN A 39 -0.03 -0.48 1.50
CA ASN A 39 -1.25 -0.13 2.24
C ASN A 39 -2.41 0.23 1.29
N LEU A 40 -2.11 0.93 0.20
CA LEU A 40 -3.11 1.22 -0.83
C LEU A 40 -3.59 -0.06 -1.53
N GLU A 41 -2.69 -0.97 -1.89
CA GLU A 41 -3.01 -2.29 -2.47
C GLU A 41 -3.91 -3.11 -1.53
N LYS A 42 -3.58 -3.13 -0.23
CA LYS A 42 -4.39 -3.78 0.82
C LYS A 42 -5.83 -3.26 0.85
N ILE A 43 -6.01 -1.93 0.75
CA ILE A 43 -7.35 -1.33 0.69
C ILE A 43 -8.05 -1.71 -0.62
N ILE A 44 -7.35 -1.61 -1.74
CA ILE A 44 -7.87 -1.95 -3.07
C ILE A 44 -8.34 -3.43 -3.15
N ASP A 45 -7.67 -4.33 -2.44
CA ASP A 45 -7.99 -5.75 -2.37
C ASP A 45 -9.12 -6.08 -1.37
N GLY A 46 -9.74 -5.08 -0.74
CA GLY A 46 -10.83 -5.26 0.22
C GLY A 46 -10.38 -5.87 1.56
N LYS A 47 -9.06 -5.83 1.83
CA LYS A 47 -8.44 -6.30 3.07
C LYS A 47 -8.18 -5.16 4.06
N GLY A 48 -8.43 -3.92 3.66
CA GLY A 48 -8.23 -2.74 4.49
C GLY A 48 -9.27 -2.57 5.60
N ILE A 49 -8.88 -1.87 6.64
CA ILE A 49 -9.74 -1.37 7.72
C ILE A 49 -9.69 0.16 7.77
N LYS A 50 -10.67 0.79 8.43
CA LYS A 50 -10.70 2.26 8.52
C LYS A 50 -9.39 2.88 9.03
N SER A 51 -8.72 2.24 9.99
CA SER A 51 -7.44 2.74 10.50
C SER A 51 -6.33 2.73 9.45
N ASP A 52 -6.40 1.88 8.42
CA ASP A 52 -5.40 1.89 7.32
C ASP A 52 -5.49 3.20 6.51
N ILE A 53 -6.69 3.79 6.37
CA ILE A 53 -6.87 5.11 5.73
C ILE A 53 -6.23 6.19 6.59
N ASP A 54 -6.43 6.13 7.91
CA ASP A 54 -5.82 7.09 8.85
C ASP A 54 -4.30 6.98 8.86
N ASP A 55 -3.77 5.76 8.79
CA ASP A 55 -2.34 5.48 8.66
C ASP A 55 -1.78 6.01 7.33
N LEU A 56 -2.48 5.82 6.22
CA LEU A 56 -2.11 6.41 4.93
C LEU A 56 -1.98 7.93 5.02
N VAL A 57 -2.95 8.61 5.64
CA VAL A 57 -2.91 10.07 5.81
C VAL A 57 -1.76 10.50 6.71
N LYS A 58 -1.56 9.81 7.84
CA LYS A 58 -0.51 10.12 8.81
C LYS A 58 0.88 9.97 8.20
N LEU A 59 1.16 8.82 7.59
CA LEU A 59 2.44 8.54 6.92
C LEU A 59 2.69 9.50 5.77
N SER A 60 1.66 9.82 4.99
CA SER A 60 1.74 10.78 3.88
C SER A 60 2.12 12.18 4.35
N LYS A 61 1.56 12.66 5.47
CA LYS A 61 1.95 13.94 6.08
C LYS A 61 3.41 13.90 6.57
N THR A 62 3.81 12.81 7.23
CA THR A 62 5.21 12.62 7.64
C THR A 62 6.19 12.68 6.46
N MET A 63 5.83 12.09 5.32
CA MET A 63 6.65 12.18 4.10
C MET A 63 6.75 13.60 3.54
N LYS A 64 5.69 14.41 3.64
CA LYS A 64 5.74 15.81 3.20
C LYS A 64 6.76 16.63 3.99
N ASP A 65 6.87 16.40 5.29
CA ASP A 65 7.67 17.26 6.16
C ASP A 65 9.13 16.80 6.30
N LEU A 66 9.38 15.49 6.24
CA LEU A 66 10.70 14.91 6.57
C LEU A 66 11.59 14.62 5.36
N ASN A 67 11.08 14.77 4.14
CA ASN A 67 11.85 14.47 2.93
C ASN A 67 12.80 15.60 2.53
N ARG A 68 14.02 15.22 2.13
CA ARG A 68 15.11 16.13 1.76
C ARG A 68 14.88 16.86 0.43
N CYS A 69 14.18 16.23 -0.52
CA CYS A 69 13.98 16.77 -1.86
C CYS A 69 12.49 16.82 -2.22
N GLY A 70 12.17 17.62 -3.24
CA GLY A 70 10.79 17.81 -3.71
C GLY A 70 10.12 16.52 -4.17
N LEU A 71 10.85 15.57 -4.77
CA LEU A 71 10.28 14.28 -5.19
C LEU A 71 9.70 13.49 -4.02
N GLY A 72 10.44 13.36 -2.92
CA GLY A 72 9.95 12.67 -1.73
C GLY A 72 8.78 13.41 -1.07
N GLN A 73 8.82 14.75 -1.06
CA GLN A 73 7.74 15.57 -0.51
C GLN A 73 6.44 15.42 -1.32
N THR A 74 6.53 15.25 -2.63
CA THR A 74 5.36 15.10 -3.52
C THR A 74 4.89 13.66 -3.70
N ALA A 75 5.70 12.66 -3.37
CA ALA A 75 5.36 11.24 -3.53
C ALA A 75 4.05 10.83 -2.83
N ALA A 76 3.68 11.52 -1.75
CA ALA A 76 2.46 11.26 -1.00
C ALA A 76 1.22 12.06 -1.48
N ASN A 77 1.39 12.97 -2.44
CA ASN A 77 0.30 13.81 -2.96
C ASN A 77 -0.83 13.01 -3.63
N PRO A 78 -0.57 11.96 -4.44
CA PRO A 78 -1.65 11.17 -5.04
C PRO A 78 -2.60 10.66 -3.97
N ILE A 79 -2.08 10.07 -2.89
CA ILE A 79 -2.87 9.53 -1.78
C ILE A 79 -3.62 10.62 -1.03
N LEU A 80 -2.94 11.70 -0.63
CA LEU A 80 -3.58 12.78 0.14
C LEU A 80 -4.72 13.43 -0.65
N SER A 81 -4.46 13.77 -1.92
CA SER A 81 -5.45 14.44 -2.75
C SER A 81 -6.65 13.54 -3.06
N THR A 82 -6.45 12.24 -3.29
CA THR A 82 -7.58 11.34 -3.55
C THR A 82 -8.36 10.99 -2.30
N ILE A 83 -7.72 10.88 -1.14
CA ILE A 83 -8.45 10.70 0.12
C ILE A 83 -9.28 11.96 0.44
N GLU A 84 -8.74 13.15 0.19
CA GLU A 84 -9.45 14.41 0.42
C GLU A 84 -10.68 14.58 -0.50
N ASN A 85 -10.53 14.23 -1.78
CA ASN A 85 -11.58 14.49 -2.78
C ASN A 85 -12.52 13.29 -3.04
N PHE A 86 -12.09 12.07 -2.73
CA PHE A 86 -12.80 10.83 -3.06
C PHE A 86 -12.79 9.82 -1.89
N ARG A 87 -12.90 10.30 -0.65
CA ARG A 87 -12.90 9.48 0.58
C ARG A 87 -13.87 8.29 0.47
N GLU A 88 -15.04 8.52 -0.12
CA GLU A 88 -16.08 7.51 -0.29
C GLU A 88 -15.61 6.28 -1.08
N LYS A 89 -14.65 6.43 -1.99
CA LYS A 89 -14.06 5.31 -2.73
C LYS A 89 -13.18 4.42 -1.85
N TYR A 90 -12.53 5.01 -0.85
CA TYR A 90 -11.75 4.27 0.13
C TYR A 90 -12.66 3.61 1.16
N ASP A 91 -13.62 4.38 1.69
CA ASP A 91 -14.57 3.91 2.71
C ASP A 91 -15.39 2.71 2.19
N ALA A 92 -15.72 2.66 0.89
CA ALA A 92 -16.42 1.54 0.27
C ALA A 92 -15.62 0.23 0.21
N LEU A 93 -14.29 0.28 0.41
CA LEU A 93 -13.38 -0.87 0.30
C LEU A 93 -12.85 -1.36 1.66
N VAL A 94 -13.11 -0.62 2.74
CA VAL A 94 -12.60 -0.94 4.07
C VAL A 94 -13.68 -1.48 5.01
N LYS A 95 -13.25 -2.28 6.00
CA LYS A 95 -14.12 -2.81 7.05
C LYS A 95 -14.02 -1.96 8.34
N GLU A 96 -15.05 -2.01 9.16
CA GLU A 96 -15.09 -1.30 10.46
C GLU A 96 -14.10 -1.87 11.48
N GLN A 97 -13.91 -3.20 11.51
CA GLN A 97 -13.09 -3.87 12.51
C GLN A 97 -12.00 -4.73 11.86
N ARG A 98 -10.86 -4.76 12.55
CA ARG A 98 -9.75 -5.67 12.25
C ARG A 98 -10.23 -7.09 12.52
N SER A 99 -10.34 -7.89 11.46
CA SER A 99 -10.44 -9.34 11.64
C SER A 99 -9.08 -9.86 12.09
N ASP A 100 -9.04 -10.79 13.05
CA ASP A 100 -7.82 -11.45 13.59
C ASP A 100 -7.06 -12.31 12.56
N VAL A 101 -7.30 -12.10 11.28
CA VAL A 101 -6.66 -12.81 10.18
C VAL A 101 -5.30 -12.16 9.93
N TYR A 102 -4.23 -12.88 10.27
CA TYR A 102 -2.87 -12.52 9.91
C TYR A 102 -2.69 -12.63 8.39
N GLU A 103 -2.12 -11.59 7.77
CA GLU A 103 -1.88 -11.55 6.31
C GLU A 103 -0.77 -12.53 5.86
N PHE A 104 0.01 -13.04 6.82
CA PHE A 104 1.02 -14.06 6.57
C PHE A 104 0.40 -15.45 6.45
N ASP A 105 0.24 -15.91 5.21
CA ASP A 105 -0.09 -17.30 4.93
C ASP A 105 1.17 -18.16 5.01
N MET A 106 1.30 -18.89 6.13
CA MET A 106 2.41 -19.81 6.33
C MET A 106 2.53 -20.85 5.21
N LYS A 107 1.42 -21.33 4.64
CA LYS A 107 1.43 -22.35 3.58
C LYS A 107 2.01 -21.77 2.31
N ALA A 108 1.55 -20.58 1.93
CA ALA A 108 2.08 -19.87 0.76
C ALA A 108 3.59 -19.59 0.93
N ALA A 109 4.03 -19.22 2.13
CA ALA A 109 5.44 -18.89 2.41
C ALA A 109 6.42 -20.07 2.22
N VAL A 110 5.98 -21.31 2.47
CA VAL A 110 6.84 -22.50 2.33
C VAL A 110 6.63 -23.25 1.02
N GLN A 111 5.62 -22.89 0.23
CA GLN A 111 5.20 -23.65 -0.96
C GLN A 111 6.32 -23.77 -1.99
N GLU A 112 7.04 -22.68 -2.28
CA GLU A 112 8.13 -22.67 -3.25
C GLU A 112 9.29 -23.58 -2.79
N SER A 113 9.77 -23.39 -1.56
CA SER A 113 10.90 -24.16 -1.02
C SER A 113 10.58 -25.64 -0.91
N CYS A 114 9.37 -25.99 -0.45
CA CYS A 114 8.85 -27.35 -0.46
C CYS A 114 8.78 -27.95 -1.87
N GLY A 115 8.38 -27.16 -2.88
CA GLY A 115 8.37 -27.58 -4.28
C GLY A 115 9.75 -27.93 -4.82
N VAL A 116 10.79 -27.15 -4.49
CA VAL A 116 12.18 -27.39 -4.91
C VAL A 116 12.72 -28.72 -4.35
N VAL A 117 12.43 -29.02 -3.08
CA VAL A 117 12.90 -30.26 -2.42
C VAL A 117 11.91 -31.42 -2.53
N LYS A 118 10.83 -31.28 -3.31
CA LYS A 118 9.76 -32.29 -3.47
C LYS A 118 9.13 -32.75 -2.15
N ARG A 119 8.97 -31.82 -1.21
CA ARG A 119 8.32 -32.04 0.09
C ARG A 119 6.89 -31.51 0.05
N GLU A 120 5.96 -32.18 0.72
CA GLU A 120 4.61 -31.66 0.92
C GLU A 120 4.59 -30.52 1.96
N VAL A 121 3.78 -29.50 1.69
CA VAL A 121 3.52 -28.41 2.63
C VAL A 121 2.69 -28.95 3.80
N LYS A 122 3.31 -29.07 4.98
CA LYS A 122 2.66 -29.46 6.23
C LYS A 122 2.82 -28.35 7.26
N ILE A 123 1.70 -27.74 7.63
CA ILE A 123 1.64 -26.68 8.65
C ILE A 123 0.63 -27.15 9.68
N HIS A 124 1.10 -27.24 10.93
CA HIS A 124 0.33 -27.66 12.09
C HIS A 124 -0.43 -26.47 12.69
#